data_AF-A0AAW5WWQ0-F1
#
_entry.id   AF-A0AAW5WWQ0-F1
#
_cell.length_a   1.000
_cell.length_b   1.000
_cell.length_c   1.000
_cell.angle_alpha   90.00
_cell.angle_beta   90.00
_cell.angle_gamma   90.00
#
_symmetry.space_group_name_H-M   'P 1'
#
loop_
_entity.id
_entity.type
_entity.pdbx_description
1 polymer ?
#
loop_
_entity_poly.entity_id
_entity_poly.type
_entity_poly.pdbx_seq_one_letter_code
_entity_poly.pdbx_strand_id
1 'polypeptide(L)'
;MKKAVFLHMEAILRDYPKIDEYIKNRQNSAYYSIEDDRFIASLRWQKKCVTEVLLKTDFATKRVIDALYFQRNPNLTLEGVADHLHISRTNLYYKRNHFLETLRKELGW
;
A
#
# COMPACT_ATOMS: atom_id res chain seq x y z
N MET A 1 -14.75 7.53 3.29
CA MET A 1 -14.33 6.13 3.47
C MET A 1 -14.37 5.76 4.95
N LYS A 2 -14.86 4.58 5.33
CA LYS A 2 -14.91 4.14 6.74
C LYS A 2 -13.49 3.95 7.30
N LYS A 3 -13.26 4.30 8.57
CA LYS A 3 -11.93 4.21 9.22
C LYS A 3 -11.33 2.80 9.17
N ALA A 4 -12.13 1.76 9.35
CA ALA A 4 -11.67 0.37 9.29
C ALA A 4 -11.10 0.01 7.90
N VAL A 5 -11.77 0.45 6.83
CA VAL A 5 -11.34 0.22 5.44
C VAL A 5 -10.00 0.93 5.18
N PHE A 6 -9.86 2.17 5.65
CA PHE A 6 -8.60 2.91 5.57
C PHE A 6 -7.46 2.18 6.28
N LEU A 7 -7.65 1.75 7.52
CA LEU A 7 -6.62 1.05 8.30
C LEU A 7 -6.19 -0.25 7.63
N HIS A 8 -7.14 -0.97 7.02
CA HIS A 8 -6.82 -2.21 6.31
C HIS A 8 -6.01 -1.95 5.03
N MET A 9 -6.37 -0.94 4.23
CA MET A 9 -5.55 -0.54 3.07
C MET A 9 -4.18 -0.02 3.48
N GLU A 10 -4.09 0.72 4.59
CA GLU A 10 -2.82 1.19 5.13
C GLU A 10 -1.90 0.01 5.47
N ALA A 11 -2.42 -1.06 6.09
CA ALA A 11 -1.64 -2.28 6.34
C ALA A 11 -1.15 -2.92 5.04
N ILE A 12 -2.04 -3.11 4.06
CA ILE A 12 -1.69 -3.68 2.74
C ILE A 12 -0.58 -2.87 2.06
N LEU A 13 -0.70 -1.54 2.05
CA LEU A 13 0.29 -0.66 1.41
C LEU A 13 1.64 -0.67 2.15
N ARG A 14 1.65 -0.78 3.48
CA ARG A 14 2.91 -0.87 4.24
C ARG A 14 3.63 -2.19 4.01
N ASP A 15 2.88 -3.28 3.89
CA ASP A 15 3.45 -4.60 3.68
C ASP A 15 3.85 -4.83 2.22
N TYR A 16 3.23 -4.10 1.28
CA TYR A 16 3.41 -4.24 -0.17
C TYR A 16 4.87 -4.44 -0.62
N PRO A 17 5.86 -3.62 -0.21
CA PRO A 17 7.25 -3.79 -0.66
C PRO A 17 7.90 -5.10 -0.21
N LYS A 18 7.37 -5.73 0.85
CA LYS A 18 7.92 -6.93 1.50
C LYS A 18 7.14 -8.20 1.17
N ILE A 19 6.01 -8.10 0.45
CA ILE A 19 5.12 -9.24 0.19
C ILE A 19 5.87 -10.39 -0.49
N ASP A 20 6.74 -10.13 -1.46
CA ASP A 20 7.47 -11.20 -2.17
C ASP A 20 8.43 -11.96 -1.26
N GLU A 21 9.18 -11.21 -0.44
CA GLU A 21 10.08 -11.78 0.54
C GLU A 21 9.30 -12.61 1.57
N TYR A 22 8.17 -12.08 2.05
CA TYR A 22 7.29 -12.78 2.97
C TYR A 22 6.75 -14.08 2.38
N ILE A 23 6.22 -14.05 1.15
CA ILE A 23 5.71 -15.24 0.46
C ILE A 23 6.82 -16.27 0.33
N LYS A 24 8.01 -15.86 -0.14
CA LYS A 24 9.16 -16.75 -0.29
C LYS A 24 9.56 -17.40 1.03
N ASN A 25 9.65 -16.62 2.11
CA ASN A 25 10.01 -17.12 3.43
C ASN A 25 8.94 -18.09 3.97
N ARG A 26 7.65 -17.82 3.73
CA ARG A 26 6.57 -18.71 4.16
C ARG A 26 6.59 -20.04 3.40
N GLN A 27 6.79 -20.00 2.08
CA GLN A 27 6.87 -21.20 1.24
C GLN A 27 8.08 -22.08 1.55
N ASN A 28 9.19 -21.50 2.01
CA ASN A 28 10.39 -22.25 2.41
C ASN A 28 10.35 -22.78 3.85
N SER A 29 9.27 -22.53 4.59
CA SER A 29 9.15 -22.94 5.99
C SER A 29 8.90 -24.45 6.11
N ALA A 30 9.56 -25.11 7.07
CA ALA A 30 9.26 -26.50 7.42
C ALA A 30 7.81 -26.70 7.94
N TYR A 31 7.13 -25.63 8.34
CA TYR A 31 5.75 -25.61 8.84
C TYR A 31 4.77 -25.04 7.80
N TYR A 32 5.03 -25.30 6.52
CA TYR A 32 4.12 -24.92 5.44
C TYR A 32 2.87 -25.81 5.42
N SER A 33 1.69 -25.22 5.30
CA SER A 33 0.42 -25.93 5.27
C SER A 33 -0.52 -25.41 4.16
N ILE A 34 -1.61 -26.15 3.92
CA ILE A 34 -2.67 -25.77 2.95
C ILE A 34 -3.32 -24.42 3.32
N GLU A 35 -3.31 -24.05 4.60
CA GLU A 35 -3.83 -22.74 5.03
C GLU A 35 -2.96 -21.60 4.52
N ASP A 36 -1.65 -21.83 4.40
CA ASP A 36 -0.70 -20.87 3.84
C ASP A 36 -0.93 -20.65 2.36
N ASP A 37 -1.33 -21.68 1.60
CA ASP A 37 -1.67 -21.53 0.17
C ASP A 37 -2.76 -20.47 -0.02
N ARG A 38 -3.84 -20.56 0.77
CA ARG A 38 -4.95 -19.58 0.72
C ARG A 38 -4.49 -18.18 1.11
N PHE A 39 -3.68 -18.09 2.16
CA PHE A 39 -3.15 -16.82 2.63
C PHE A 39 -2.22 -16.17 1.58
N ILE A 40 -1.30 -16.94 1.00
CA ILE A 40 -0.41 -16.50 -0.08
C ILE A 40 -1.21 -16.08 -1.31
N ALA A 41 -2.26 -16.80 -1.68
CA ALA A 41 -3.13 -16.41 -2.79
C ALA A 41 -3.78 -15.04 -2.54
N SER A 42 -4.22 -14.77 -1.31
CA SER A 42 -4.75 -13.46 -0.90
C SER A 42 -3.68 -12.36 -1.01
N LEU A 43 -2.47 -12.60 -0.48
CA LEU A 43 -1.35 -11.65 -0.58
C LEU A 43 -0.97 -11.33 -2.02
N ARG A 44 -0.91 -12.35 -2.89
CA ARG A 44 -0.64 -12.18 -4.33
C ARG A 44 -1.70 -11.34 -5.01
N TRP A 45 -2.98 -11.57 -4.68
CA TRP A 45 -4.08 -10.79 -5.21
C TRP A 45 -4.01 -9.33 -4.74
N GLN A 46 -3.80 -9.08 -3.44
CA GLN A 46 -3.62 -7.72 -2.90
C GLN A 46 -2.45 -7.00 -3.58
N LYS A 47 -1.29 -7.67 -3.71
CA LYS A 47 -0.12 -7.14 -4.41
C LYS A 47 -0.46 -6.80 -5.86
N LYS A 48 -1.19 -7.67 -6.57
CA LYS A 48 -1.62 -7.42 -7.94
C LYS A 48 -2.48 -6.16 -8.02
N CYS A 49 -3.51 -6.01 -7.18
CA CYS A 49 -4.36 -4.82 -7.17
C CYS A 49 -3.56 -3.53 -6.92
N VAL A 50 -2.66 -3.53 -5.93
CA VAL A 50 -1.80 -2.36 -5.66
C VAL A 50 -0.91 -2.04 -6.86
N THR A 51 -0.32 -3.05 -7.49
CA THR A 51 0.55 -2.88 -8.67
C THR A 51 -0.21 -2.30 -9.85
N GLU A 52 -1.43 -2.79 -10.13
CA GLU A 52 -2.28 -2.27 -11.20
C GLU A 52 -2.67 -0.80 -10.96
N VAL A 53 -3.04 -0.44 -9.73
CA VAL A 53 -3.37 0.95 -9.40
C VAL A 53 -2.15 1.84 -9.53
N LEU A 54 -0.97 1.37 -9.06
CA LEU A 54 0.27 2.10 -9.26
C LEU A 54 0.55 2.30 -10.74
N LEU A 55 0.46 1.28 -11.60
CA LEU A 55 0.74 1.42 -13.04
C LEU A 55 -0.12 2.53 -13.69
N LYS A 56 -1.40 2.60 -13.34
CA LYS A 56 -2.36 3.60 -13.86
C LYS A 56 -2.21 5.00 -13.24
N THR A 57 -1.45 5.15 -12.16
CA THR A 57 -1.35 6.39 -11.37
C THR A 57 -0.22 7.30 -11.89
N ASP A 58 -0.42 8.62 -11.80
CA ASP A 58 0.59 9.62 -12.18
C ASP A 58 1.83 9.59 -11.26
N PHE A 59 2.96 10.07 -11.79
CA PHE A 59 4.24 10.07 -11.08
C PHE A 59 4.20 10.86 -9.75
N ALA A 60 3.52 12.01 -9.71
CA ALA A 60 3.46 12.82 -8.49
C ALA A 60 2.67 12.10 -7.39
N THR A 61 1.57 11.44 -7.74
CA THR A 61 0.79 10.63 -6.78
C THR A 61 1.57 9.40 -6.33
N LYS A 62 2.33 8.73 -7.21
CA LYS A 62 3.23 7.63 -6.82
C LYS A 62 4.24 8.06 -5.76
N ARG A 63 4.88 9.23 -5.93
CA ARG A 63 5.83 9.77 -4.93
C ARG A 63 5.17 10.01 -3.57
N VAL A 64 3.92 10.47 -3.56
CA VAL A 64 3.13 10.63 -2.33
C VAL A 64 2.91 9.29 -1.65
N ILE A 65 2.48 8.26 -2.39
CA ILE A 65 2.22 6.92 -1.83
C ILE A 65 3.50 6.26 -1.33
N ASP A 66 4.60 6.40 -2.07
CA ASP A 66 5.91 5.88 -1.70
C ASP A 66 6.39 6.47 -0.38
N ALA A 67 6.39 7.80 -0.26
CA ALA A 67 6.82 8.49 0.96
C ALA A 67 5.91 8.22 2.18
N LEU A 68 4.60 8.02 1.96
CA LEU A 68 3.65 7.79 3.04
C LEU A 68 3.63 6.33 3.53
N TYR A 69 3.80 5.35 2.64
CA TYR A 69 3.51 3.95 2.96
C TYR A 69 4.69 3.01 2.73
N PHE A 70 5.40 3.12 1.61
CA PHE A 70 6.46 2.16 1.25
C PHE A 70 7.79 2.49 1.93
N GLN A 71 8.13 3.77 1.99
CA GLN A 71 9.31 4.33 2.63
C GLN A 71 8.94 5.21 3.82
N ARG A 72 7.89 4.81 4.55
CA ARG A 72 7.36 5.58 5.68
C ARG A 72 8.47 5.84 6.70
N ASN A 73 8.83 7.12 6.87
CA ASN A 73 9.70 7.56 7.96
C ASN A 73 8.84 7.90 9.19
N PRO A 74 8.96 7.17 10.31
CA PRO A 74 8.18 7.44 11.52
C PRO A 74 8.42 8.85 12.09
N ASN A 75 9.57 9.45 11.79
CA ASN A 75 9.96 10.78 12.27
C ASN A 75 9.42 11.92 11.40
N LEU A 76 8.86 11.61 10.22
CA LEU A 76 8.24 12.63 9.36
C LEU A 76 6.74 12.69 9.62
N THR A 77 6.28 13.89 9.97
CA THR A 77 4.85 14.20 10.00
C THR A 77 4.32 14.29 8.56
N LEU A 78 2.99 14.27 8.41
CA LEU A 78 2.33 14.55 7.13
C LEU A 78 2.76 15.88 6.51
N GLU A 79 3.07 16.88 7.35
CA GLU A 79 3.61 18.16 6.91
C GLU A 79 5.03 18.02 6.41
N GLY A 80 5.90 17.33 7.15
CA GLY A 80 7.27 17.06 6.70
C GLY A 80 7.33 16.30 5.37
N VAL A 81 6.39 15.38 5.11
CA VAL A 81 6.28 14.71 3.80
C VAL A 81 5.83 15.69 2.70
N ALA A 82 4.88 16.59 3.00
CA ALA A 82 4.42 17.61 2.05
C ALA A 82 5.57 18.55 1.67
N ASP A 83 6.34 19.00 2.67
CA ASP A 83 7.50 19.87 2.49
C ASP A 83 8.59 19.20 1.66
N HIS A 84 8.93 17.94 1.97
CA HIS A 84 9.92 17.16 1.21
C HIS A 84 9.52 16.93 -0.25
N LEU A 85 8.22 16.80 -0.52
CA LEU A 85 7.71 16.64 -1.88
C LEU A 85 7.45 18.00 -2.58
N HIS A 86 7.67 19.12 -1.90
CA HIS A 86 7.36 20.48 -2.37
C HIS A 86 5.92 20.65 -2.85
N ILE A 87 4.96 20.06 -2.13
CA ILE A 87 3.52 20.18 -2.42
C ILE A 87 2.77 20.67 -1.20
N SER A 88 1.61 21.31 -1.41
CA SER A 88 0.76 21.70 -0.29
C SER A 88 0.18 20.47 0.41
N ARG A 89 -0.04 20.59 1.72
CA ARG A 89 -0.74 19.59 2.53
C ARG A 89 -2.05 19.16 1.86
N THR A 90 -2.89 20.11 1.45
CA THR A 90 -4.16 19.83 0.77
C THR A 90 -3.99 18.99 -0.48
N ASN A 91 -2.99 19.27 -1.32
CA ASN A 91 -2.70 18.49 -2.52
C ASN A 91 -2.24 17.06 -2.18
N LEU A 92 -1.38 16.92 -1.17
CA LEU A 92 -0.96 15.61 -0.65
C LEU A 92 -2.17 14.77 -0.20
N TYR A 93 -3.07 15.35 0.60
CA TYR A 93 -4.29 14.69 1.05
C TYR A 93 -5.19 14.29 -0.12
N TYR A 94 -5.37 15.19 -1.10
CA TYR A 94 -6.17 14.93 -2.29
C TYR A 94 -5.61 13.73 -3.08
N LYS A 95 -4.31 13.76 -3.40
CA LYS A 95 -3.63 12.68 -4.15
C LYS A 95 -3.72 11.34 -3.43
N ARG A 96 -3.43 11.33 -2.13
CA ARG A 96 -3.54 10.12 -1.30
C ARG A 96 -4.97 9.58 -1.29
N ASN A 97 -5.95 10.42 -1.00
CA ASN A 97 -7.34 9.97 -0.88
C ASN A 97 -7.88 9.48 -2.24
N HIS A 98 -7.51 10.14 -3.34
CA HIS A 98 -7.87 9.70 -4.68
C HIS A 98 -7.29 8.32 -5.00
N PHE A 99 -5.99 8.11 -4.72
CA PHE A 99 -5.35 6.82 -4.88
C PHE A 99 -6.02 5.72 -4.05
N LEU A 100 -6.27 5.98 -2.76
CA LEU A 100 -6.91 5.02 -1.86
C LEU A 100 -8.34 4.66 -2.29
N GLU A 101 -9.09 5.61 -2.86
CA GLU A 101 -10.42 5.33 -3.37
C GLU A 101 -10.39 4.46 -4.63
N THR A 102 -9.41 4.68 -5.52
CA THR A 102 -9.19 3.81 -6.68
C THR A 102 -8.76 2.41 -6.25
N LEU A 103 -7.84 2.31 -5.29
CA LEU A 103 -7.42 1.04 -4.72
C LEU A 103 -8.57 0.28 -4.05
N ARG A 104 -9.42 0.99 -3.28
CA ARG A 104 -10.61 0.40 -2.64
C ARG A 104 -11.52 -0.29 -3.67
N LYS A 105 -11.77 0.35 -4.81
CA LYS A 105 -12.59 -0.20 -5.89
C LYS A 105 -11.95 -1.43 -6.52
N GLU A 106 -10.64 -1.41 -6.75
CA GLU A 106 -9.88 -2.53 -7.32
C GLU A 106 -9.78 -3.72 -6.35
N LEU A 107 -9.85 -3.47 -5.04
CA LEU A 107 -9.99 -4.51 -4.00
C LEU A 107 -11.46 -4.97 -3.81
N GLY A 108 -12.44 -4.36 -4.47
CA GLY A 108 -13.85 -4.74 -4.37
C GLY A 108 -14.53 -4.37 -3.05
N TRP A 109 -14.04 -3.33 -2.37
CA TRP A 109 -14.61 -2.85 -1.09
C TRP A 109 -15.53 -1.63 -1.26
#